data_AF-A0A2Z5X117-F1
#
_entry.id   AF-A0A2Z5X117-F1
#
_cell.length_a   1.000
_cell.length_b   1.000
_cell.length_c   1.000
_cell.angle_alpha   90.00
_cell.angle_beta   90.00
_cell.angle_gamma   90.00
#
_symmetry.space_group_name_H-M   'P 1'
#
loop_
_entity.id
_entity.type
_entity.pdbx_description
1 polymer ?
#
loop_
_entity_poly.entity_id
_entity_poly.type
_entity_poly.pdbx_seq_one_letter_code
_entity_poly.pdbx_strand_id
1 'polypeptide(L)'
;MSPFPSKDPRAMVETAFLASTTAMLFLINYYFPLGPLLRMLFPLPTALAYLRWNGRAAWMAMIVTALLLAILMGPTRSIQYIIPHGLVGVTLGYLWKRDFPWSGSLSIATVISSLGTAFQFVFLSILLGENLWTYSIVQITGFLNWLMQLFGSLEQPDFAAIQTFAIAAIVFSNFAYQLLVHLVAWIVLDRLGNPIPAPPKWIESLLA
;
A
#
# COMPACT_ATOMS: atom_id res chain seq x y z
N MET A 1 2.86 43.54 -15.42
CA MET A 1 2.13 42.32 -15.03
C MET A 1 2.87 41.14 -15.65
N SER A 2 3.68 40.42 -14.88
CA SER A 2 4.37 39.23 -15.39
C SER A 2 3.32 38.20 -15.78
N PRO A 3 3.40 37.55 -16.95
CA PRO A 3 2.47 36.49 -17.30
C PRO A 3 2.60 35.39 -16.24
N PHE A 4 1.48 34.96 -15.67
CA PHE A 4 1.46 33.76 -14.83
C PHE A 4 2.07 32.62 -15.65
N PRO A 5 3.02 31.83 -15.10
CA PRO A 5 3.59 30.72 -15.84
C PRO A 5 2.44 29.80 -16.23
N SER A 6 2.20 29.67 -17.53
CA SER A 6 1.17 28.79 -18.07
C SER A 6 1.53 27.37 -17.68
N LYS A 7 0.95 26.87 -16.58
CA LYS A 7 1.05 25.47 -16.23
C LYS A 7 0.46 24.68 -17.38
N ASP A 8 1.29 23.85 -18.00
CA ASP A 8 0.87 22.94 -19.05
C ASP A 8 -0.37 22.16 -18.57
N PRO A 9 -1.54 22.29 -19.25
CA PRO A 9 -2.77 21.61 -18.83
C PRO A 9 -2.59 20.09 -18.81
N ARG A 10 -1.62 19.54 -19.55
CA ARG A 10 -1.31 18.10 -19.56
C ARG A 10 -1.01 17.57 -18.16
N ALA A 11 -0.24 18.30 -17.36
CA ALA A 11 0.10 17.89 -16.00
C ALA A 11 -1.15 17.74 -15.13
N MET A 12 -2.08 18.69 -15.26
CA MET A 12 -3.34 18.68 -14.52
C MET A 12 -4.24 17.53 -14.98
N VAL A 13 -4.38 17.35 -16.30
CA VAL A 13 -5.22 16.33 -16.92
C VAL A 13 -4.73 14.92 -16.56
N GLU A 14 -3.43 14.64 -16.74
CA GLU A 14 -2.87 13.33 -16.38
C GLU A 14 -2.98 13.05 -14.87
N THR A 15 -2.73 14.04 -14.02
CA THR A 15 -2.89 13.89 -12.56
C THR A 15 -4.34 13.55 -12.21
N ALA A 16 -5.32 14.20 -12.85
CA ALA A 16 -6.73 13.91 -12.65
C ALA A 16 -7.10 12.50 -13.13
N PHE A 17 -6.57 12.06 -14.28
CA PHE A 17 -6.75 10.69 -14.79
C PHE A 17 -6.15 9.63 -13.86
N LEU A 18 -4.97 9.87 -13.29
CA LEU A 18 -4.34 8.93 -12.36
C LEU A 18 -5.08 8.90 -11.01
N ALA A 19 -5.59 10.04 -10.55
CA ALA A 19 -6.41 10.12 -9.36
C ALA A 19 -7.74 9.36 -9.53
N SER A 20 -8.43 9.55 -10.66
CA SER A 20 -9.67 8.84 -10.98
C SER A 20 -9.45 7.35 -11.22
N THR A 21 -8.33 6.98 -11.85
CA THR A 21 -7.92 5.58 -12.01
C THR A 21 -7.75 4.91 -10.65
N THR A 22 -7.05 5.55 -9.71
CA THR A 22 -6.91 5.00 -8.35
C THR A 22 -8.26 4.85 -7.67
N ALA A 23 -9.13 5.86 -7.74
CA ALA A 23 -10.47 5.80 -7.16
C ALA A 23 -11.31 4.66 -7.78
N MET A 24 -11.22 4.47 -9.10
CA MET A 24 -11.90 3.40 -9.82
C MET A 24 -11.39 2.02 -9.40
N LEU A 25 -10.08 1.83 -9.27
CA LEU A 25 -9.49 0.58 -8.79
C LEU A 25 -10.01 0.21 -7.38
N PHE A 26 -10.12 1.20 -6.50
CA PHE A 26 -10.72 1.02 -5.18
C PHE A 26 -12.20 0.64 -5.26
N LEU A 27 -12.97 1.33 -6.11
CA LEU A 27 -14.39 1.05 -6.34
C LEU A 27 -14.63 -0.36 -6.80
N ILE A 28 -13.88 -0.80 -7.81
CA ILE A 28 -13.97 -2.16 -8.33
C ILE A 28 -13.61 -3.16 -7.24
N ASN A 29 -12.49 -2.99 -6.53
CA ASN A 29 -12.10 -3.92 -5.47
C ASN A 29 -13.10 -3.99 -4.31
N TYR A 30 -13.82 -2.89 -4.04
CA TYR A 30 -14.83 -2.85 -2.99
C TYR A 30 -16.07 -3.68 -3.34
N TYR A 31 -16.58 -3.57 -4.57
CA TYR A 31 -17.76 -4.32 -5.01
C TYR A 31 -17.42 -5.73 -5.52
N PHE A 32 -16.24 -5.88 -6.13
CA PHE A 32 -15.74 -7.12 -6.71
C PHE A 32 -14.33 -7.37 -6.16
N PRO A 33 -14.19 -8.03 -4.99
CA PRO A 33 -12.90 -8.32 -4.39
C PRO A 33 -12.18 -9.41 -5.20
N LEU A 34 -11.47 -9.02 -6.26
CA LEU A 34 -10.68 -9.88 -7.16
C LEU A 34 -9.36 -10.38 -6.53
N GLY A 35 -9.37 -10.65 -5.22
CA GLY A 35 -8.19 -11.06 -4.48
C GLY A 35 -7.09 -9.99 -4.44
N PRO A 36 -5.82 -10.40 -4.26
CA PRO A 36 -4.71 -9.47 -4.06
C PRO A 36 -4.28 -8.74 -5.35
N LEU A 37 -4.63 -9.26 -6.54
CA LEU A 37 -4.16 -8.74 -7.83
C LEU A 37 -4.49 -7.26 -8.03
N LEU A 38 -5.75 -6.88 -7.80
CA LEU A 38 -6.19 -5.50 -8.01
C LEU A 38 -5.59 -4.54 -6.99
N ARG A 39 -5.37 -5.02 -5.75
CA ARG A 39 -4.81 -4.24 -4.64
C ARG A 39 -3.36 -3.86 -4.86
N MET A 40 -2.61 -4.65 -5.64
CA MET A 40 -1.22 -4.33 -5.99
C MET A 40 -1.12 -3.05 -6.83
N LEU A 41 -2.16 -2.72 -7.59
CA LEU A 41 -2.19 -1.52 -8.45
C LEU A 41 -2.52 -0.23 -7.70
N PHE A 42 -3.00 -0.30 -6.45
CA PHE A 42 -3.47 0.87 -5.71
C PHE A 42 -2.45 2.02 -5.57
N PRO A 43 -1.18 1.77 -5.17
CA PRO A 43 -0.21 2.85 -5.06
C PRO A 43 0.33 3.32 -6.42
N LEU A 44 0.17 2.53 -7.50
CA LEU A 44 0.87 2.75 -8.78
C LEU A 44 0.45 4.03 -9.50
N PRO A 45 -0.84 4.39 -9.67
CA PRO A 45 -1.18 5.62 -10.37
C PRO A 45 -0.69 6.86 -9.63
N THR A 46 -0.70 6.84 -8.29
CA THR A 46 -0.13 7.93 -7.46
C THR A 46 1.39 8.00 -7.61
N ALA A 47 2.09 6.85 -7.63
CA ALA A 47 3.53 6.80 -7.90
C ALA A 47 3.87 7.30 -9.32
N LEU A 48 3.10 6.91 -10.32
CA LEU A 48 3.25 7.37 -11.70
C LEU A 48 3.05 8.88 -11.84
N ALA A 49 2.10 9.45 -11.08
CA ALA A 49 1.92 10.90 -11.03
C ALA A 49 3.19 11.61 -10.50
N TYR A 50 3.88 11.00 -9.52
CA TYR A 50 5.17 11.50 -9.06
C TYR A 50 6.25 11.41 -10.14
N LEU A 51 6.37 10.26 -10.79
CA LEU A 51 7.40 10.01 -11.80
C LEU A 51 7.28 11.04 -12.94
N ARG A 52 6.08 11.21 -13.50
CA ARG A 52 5.80 12.13 -14.61
C ARG A 52 5.82 13.60 -14.23
N TRP A 53 5.22 13.98 -13.10
CA TRP A 53 4.89 15.37 -12.80
C TRP A 53 5.40 15.87 -11.42
N ASN A 54 6.26 15.10 -10.75
CA ASN A 54 6.87 15.39 -9.44
C ASN A 54 5.90 15.32 -8.24
N GLY A 55 6.45 15.61 -7.05
CA GLY A 55 5.74 15.46 -5.78
C GLY A 55 4.42 16.24 -5.68
N ARG A 56 4.33 17.44 -6.25
CA ARG A 56 3.07 18.21 -6.22
C ARG A 56 1.92 17.45 -6.88
N ALA A 57 2.17 16.82 -8.03
CA ALA A 57 1.16 16.03 -8.72
C ALA A 57 0.77 14.78 -7.94
N ALA A 58 1.74 14.08 -7.35
CA ALA A 58 1.47 12.90 -6.52
C ALA A 58 0.60 13.23 -5.28
N TRP A 59 0.94 14.30 -4.56
CA TRP A 59 0.13 14.76 -3.42
C TRP A 59 -1.28 15.18 -3.86
N MET A 60 -1.40 15.89 -4.98
CA MET A 60 -2.71 16.26 -5.54
C MET A 60 -3.50 15.02 -5.96
N ALA A 61 -2.89 14.03 -6.61
CA ALA A 61 -3.53 12.79 -6.98
C ALA A 61 -4.06 12.05 -5.75
N MET A 62 -3.24 11.91 -4.72
CA MET A 62 -3.62 11.28 -3.46
C MET A 62 -4.82 11.98 -2.81
N ILE A 63 -4.79 13.31 -2.70
CA ILE A 63 -5.88 14.10 -2.10
C ILE A 63 -7.16 13.97 -2.93
N VAL A 64 -7.07 14.13 -4.25
CA VAL A 64 -8.22 14.02 -5.14
C VAL A 64 -8.83 12.62 -5.09
N THR A 65 -8.02 11.56 -5.10
CA THR A 65 -8.50 10.19 -4.90
C THR A 65 -9.21 10.04 -3.55
N ALA A 66 -8.65 10.58 -2.45
CA ALA A 66 -9.29 10.51 -1.15
C ALA A 66 -10.64 11.24 -1.13
N LEU A 67 -10.75 12.41 -1.77
CA LEU A 67 -12.01 13.14 -1.90
C LEU A 67 -13.04 12.36 -2.73
N LEU A 68 -12.61 11.79 -3.86
CA LEU A 68 -13.49 10.95 -4.70
C LEU A 68 -14.00 9.73 -3.92
N LEU A 69 -13.13 9.04 -3.19
CA LEU A 69 -13.53 7.91 -2.35
C LEU A 69 -14.44 8.34 -1.20
N ALA A 70 -14.26 9.54 -0.64
CA ALA A 70 -15.13 10.05 0.42
C ALA A 70 -16.56 10.24 -0.09
N ILE A 71 -16.70 10.75 -1.32
CA ILE A 71 -18.00 10.96 -1.97
C ILE A 71 -18.64 9.64 -2.38
N LEU A 72 -17.85 8.71 -2.93
CA LEU A 72 -18.37 7.46 -3.51
C LEU A 72 -18.63 6.35 -2.48
N MET A 73 -17.80 6.27 -1.43
CA MET A 73 -17.81 5.17 -0.44
C MET A 73 -18.01 5.63 1.00
N GLY A 74 -18.05 6.94 1.22
CA GLY A 74 -18.07 7.53 2.55
C GLY A 74 -16.68 7.82 3.12
N PRO A 75 -16.60 8.74 4.10
CA PRO A 75 -15.34 9.26 4.65
C PRO A 75 -14.50 8.20 5.36
N THR A 76 -15.13 7.17 5.92
CA THR A 76 -14.44 6.07 6.60
C THR A 76 -13.51 5.31 5.65
N ARG A 77 -13.98 5.00 4.44
CA ARG A 77 -13.19 4.25 3.46
C ARG A 77 -12.08 5.10 2.83
N SER A 78 -12.34 6.39 2.62
CA SER A 78 -11.32 7.29 2.07
C SER A 78 -10.14 7.50 3.02
N ILE A 79 -10.38 7.64 4.32
CA ILE A 79 -9.33 7.77 5.32
C ILE A 79 -8.44 6.52 5.34
N GLN A 80 -9.04 5.34 5.22
CA GLN A 80 -8.31 4.06 5.17
C GLN A 80 -7.41 3.92 3.93
N TYR A 81 -7.62 4.69 2.87
CA TYR A 81 -6.76 4.71 1.68
C TYR A 81 -5.46 5.50 1.90
N ILE A 82 -5.53 6.62 2.63
CA ILE A 82 -4.48 7.66 2.64
C ILE A 82 -3.12 7.08 3.05
N ILE A 83 -3.04 6.41 4.19
CA ILE A 83 -1.75 5.93 4.73
C ILE A 83 -1.24 4.68 3.99
N PRO A 84 -1.99 3.56 3.93
CA PRO A 84 -1.43 2.31 3.42
C PRO A 84 -1.23 2.29 1.90
N HIS A 85 -1.90 3.18 1.15
CA HIS A 85 -1.81 3.19 -0.31
C HIS A 85 -1.41 4.55 -0.87
N GLY A 86 -2.02 5.64 -0.40
CA GLY A 86 -1.73 7.00 -0.86
C GLY A 86 -0.28 7.43 -0.58
N LEU A 87 0.12 7.44 0.70
CA LEU A 87 1.46 7.81 1.14
C LEU A 87 2.52 6.85 0.60
N VAL A 88 2.20 5.56 0.50
CA VAL A 88 3.07 4.57 -0.15
C VAL A 88 3.31 4.93 -1.61
N GLY A 89 2.27 5.25 -2.37
CA GLY A 89 2.40 5.68 -3.77
C GLY A 89 3.26 6.93 -3.92
N VAL A 90 3.05 7.96 -3.10
CA VAL A 90 3.87 9.18 -3.10
C VAL A 90 5.34 8.86 -2.76
N THR A 91 5.57 8.02 -1.76
CA THR A 91 6.92 7.66 -1.29
C THR A 91 7.67 6.82 -2.30
N LEU A 92 7.02 5.80 -2.87
CA LEU A 92 7.61 4.98 -3.93
C LEU A 92 7.94 5.83 -5.16
N GLY A 93 7.04 6.72 -5.57
CA GLY A 93 7.31 7.68 -6.62
C GLY A 93 8.54 8.57 -6.34
N TYR A 94 8.69 9.05 -5.09
CA TYR A 94 9.86 9.82 -4.64
C TYR A 94 11.16 9.01 -4.72
N LEU A 95 11.13 7.76 -4.26
CA LEU A 95 12.31 6.89 -4.17
C LEU A 95 12.75 6.40 -5.56
N TRP A 96 11.81 5.93 -6.37
CA TRP A 96 12.09 5.44 -7.72
C TRP A 96 12.57 6.55 -8.65
N LYS A 97 12.06 7.78 -8.51
CA LYS A 97 12.56 8.94 -9.28
C LYS A 97 14.04 9.27 -9.02
N ARG A 98 14.59 8.80 -7.90
CA ARG A 98 15.99 9.03 -7.49
C ARG A 98 16.86 7.80 -7.62
N ASP A 99 16.41 6.79 -8.37
CA ASP A 99 17.11 5.52 -8.54
C ASP A 99 17.47 4.84 -7.20
N PHE A 100 16.63 5.02 -6.18
CA PHE A 100 16.85 4.42 -4.87
C PHE A 100 16.84 2.89 -4.98
N PRO A 101 17.72 2.17 -4.26
CA PRO A 101 17.84 0.72 -4.41
C PRO A 101 16.50 0.01 -4.18
N TRP A 102 16.25 -1.02 -4.99
CA TRP A 102 15.01 -1.79 -4.96
C TRP A 102 14.71 -2.37 -3.57
N SER A 103 15.71 -2.94 -2.90
CA SER A 103 15.57 -3.48 -1.54
C SER A 103 15.27 -2.39 -0.50
N GLY A 104 15.87 -1.21 -0.67
CA GLY A 104 15.65 -0.07 0.22
C GLY A 104 14.23 0.50 0.07
N SER A 105 13.76 0.68 -1.17
CA SER A 105 12.39 1.15 -1.44
C SER A 105 11.34 0.15 -0.98
N LEU A 106 11.59 -1.15 -1.16
CA LEU A 106 10.77 -2.22 -0.61
C LEU A 106 10.66 -2.12 0.91
N SER A 107 11.80 -2.00 1.60
CA SER A 107 11.85 -1.95 3.07
C SER A 107 11.10 -0.72 3.63
N ILE A 108 11.32 0.46 3.03
CA ILE A 108 10.62 1.69 3.44
C ILE A 108 9.11 1.56 3.21
N ALA A 109 8.70 1.03 2.06
CA ALA A 109 7.29 0.83 1.75
C ALA A 109 6.64 -0.18 2.71
N THR A 110 7.34 -1.25 3.08
CA THR A 110 6.86 -2.22 4.09
C THR A 110 6.61 -1.54 5.43
N VAL A 111 7.55 -0.73 5.91
CA VAL A 111 7.38 0.01 7.18
C VAL A 111 6.18 0.94 7.12
N ILE A 112 6.02 1.72 6.04
CA ILE A 112 4.89 2.63 5.88
C ILE A 112 3.57 1.86 5.81
N SER A 113 3.51 0.73 5.10
CA SER A 113 2.30 -0.10 5.02
C SER A 113 1.97 -0.79 6.35
N SER A 114 2.96 -1.24 7.12
CA SER A 114 2.75 -1.76 8.46
C SER A 114 2.18 -0.70 9.41
N LEU A 115 2.70 0.54 9.35
CA LEU A 115 2.13 1.68 10.08
C LEU A 115 0.70 2.00 9.61
N GLY A 116 0.45 1.92 8.29
CA GLY A 116 -0.89 2.06 7.73
C GLY A 116 -1.86 0.99 8.21
N THR A 117 -1.40 -0.25 8.35
CA THR A 117 -2.19 -1.36 8.90
C THR A 117 -2.50 -1.13 10.38
N ALA A 118 -1.51 -0.71 11.18
CA ALA A 118 -1.71 -0.37 12.58
C ALA A 118 -2.70 0.80 12.74
N PHE A 119 -2.58 1.84 11.90
CA PHE A 119 -3.54 2.93 11.83
C PHE A 119 -4.95 2.43 11.53
N GLN A 120 -5.12 1.56 10.52
CA GLN A 120 -6.44 1.00 10.18
C GLN A 120 -7.04 0.21 11.35
N PHE A 121 -6.22 -0.58 12.07
CA PHE A 121 -6.66 -1.30 13.27
C PHE A 121 -7.21 -0.37 14.34
N VAL A 122 -6.45 0.68 14.69
CA VAL A 122 -6.86 1.66 15.70
C VAL A 122 -8.09 2.43 15.23
N PHE A 123 -8.08 2.90 13.98
CA PHE A 123 -9.18 3.66 13.40
C PHE A 123 -10.50 2.88 13.39
N LEU A 124 -10.46 1.62 12.96
CA LEU A 124 -11.64 0.75 12.96
C LEU A 124 -12.08 0.38 14.38
N SER A 125 -11.14 0.18 15.31
CA SER A 125 -11.48 -0.09 16.71
C SER A 125 -12.27 1.07 17.33
N ILE A 126 -11.85 2.31 17.06
CA ILE A 126 -12.56 3.51 17.53
C ILE A 126 -13.96 3.60 16.89
N LEU A 127 -14.07 3.33 15.59
CA LEU A 127 -15.34 3.43 14.88
C LEU A 127 -16.36 2.36 15.30
N LEU A 128 -15.90 1.15 15.62
CA LEU A 128 -16.75 0.04 16.03
C LEU A 128 -17.04 0.06 17.54
N GLY A 129 -16.26 0.83 18.32
CA GLY A 129 -16.34 0.79 19.79
C GLY A 129 -15.80 -0.52 20.39
N GLU A 130 -15.06 -1.29 19.61
CA GLU A 130 -14.52 -2.60 20.00
C GLU A 130 -13.00 -2.66 19.80
N ASN A 131 -12.31 -3.45 20.61
CA ASN A 131 -10.87 -3.63 20.47
C ASN A 131 -10.55 -4.74 19.46
N LEU A 132 -10.33 -4.37 18.19
CA LEU A 132 -9.98 -5.31 17.11
C LEU A 132 -8.64 -6.01 17.32
N TRP A 133 -7.74 -5.41 18.11
CA TRP A 133 -6.49 -6.05 18.49
C TRP A 133 -6.74 -7.30 19.32
N THR A 134 -7.66 -7.24 20.28
CA THR A 134 -7.99 -8.38 21.15
C THR A 134 -8.48 -9.58 20.35
N TYR A 135 -9.38 -9.38 19.39
CA TYR A 135 -9.85 -10.47 18.54
C TYR A 135 -8.73 -11.09 17.71
N SER A 136 -7.81 -10.27 17.19
CA SER A 136 -6.65 -10.74 16.44
C SER A 136 -5.73 -11.58 17.33
N ILE A 137 -5.49 -11.13 18.57
CA ILE A 137 -4.70 -11.87 19.56
C ILE A 137 -5.34 -13.22 19.88
N VAL A 138 -6.66 -13.30 20.08
CA VAL A 138 -7.35 -14.58 20.33
C VAL A 138 -7.17 -15.55 19.17
N GLN A 139 -7.30 -15.09 17.92
CA GLN A 139 -7.08 -15.93 16.74
C GLN A 139 -5.63 -16.41 16.64
N ILE A 140 -4.67 -15.52 16.90
CA ILE A 140 -3.24 -15.85 16.87
C ILE A 140 -2.88 -16.84 17.97
N THR A 141 -3.42 -16.68 19.19
CA THR A 141 -3.23 -17.64 20.28
C THR A 141 -3.74 -19.03 19.88
N GLY A 142 -4.92 -19.11 19.25
CA GLY A 142 -5.44 -20.37 18.71
C GLY A 142 -4.52 -21.01 17.67
N PHE A 143 -3.99 -20.21 16.75
CA PHE A 143 -3.04 -20.66 15.73
C PHE A 143 -1.71 -21.14 16.32
N LEU A 144 -1.15 -20.40 17.30
CA LEU A 144 0.10 -20.78 17.97
C LEU A 144 -0.07 -22.04 18.81
N ASN A 145 -1.19 -22.18 19.52
CA ASN A 145 -1.54 -23.42 20.22
C ASN A 145 -1.58 -24.61 19.26
N TRP A 146 -2.24 -24.46 18.11
CA TRP A 146 -2.28 -25.49 17.09
C TRP A 146 -0.89 -25.86 16.55
N LEU A 147 -0.05 -24.85 16.27
CA LEU A 147 1.34 -25.09 15.85
C LEU A 147 2.14 -25.84 16.94
N MET A 148 2.04 -25.43 18.20
CA MET A 148 2.74 -26.09 19.30
C MET A 148 2.31 -27.55 19.46
N GLN A 149 1.01 -27.84 19.31
CA GLN A 149 0.49 -29.21 19.33
C GLN A 149 1.03 -30.07 18.18
N LEU A 150 1.22 -29.50 16.98
CA LEU A 150 1.88 -30.23 15.87
C LEU A 150 3.30 -30.67 16.22
N PHE A 151 4.02 -29.87 17.01
CA PHE A 151 5.36 -30.21 17.50
C PHE A 151 5.33 -31.03 18.80
N GLY A 152 4.17 -31.51 19.24
CA GLY A 152 4.00 -32.32 20.44
C GLY A 152 4.09 -31.55 21.76
N SER A 153 4.08 -30.22 21.72
CA SER A 153 4.05 -29.38 22.91
C SER A 153 2.61 -29.14 23.38
N LEU A 154 2.39 -29.30 24.68
CA LEU A 154 1.13 -29.00 25.37
C LEU A 154 1.20 -27.68 26.16
N GLU A 155 2.35 -26.99 26.12
CA GLU A 155 2.53 -25.71 26.77
C GLU A 155 1.73 -24.62 26.04
N GLN A 156 1.16 -23.68 26.80
CA GLN A 156 0.48 -22.53 26.23
C GLN A 156 1.51 -21.46 25.83
N PRO A 157 1.31 -20.77 24.70
CA PRO A 157 2.20 -19.70 24.27
C PRO A 157 2.11 -18.53 25.25
N ASP A 158 3.26 -18.07 25.70
CA ASP A 158 3.36 -16.89 26.57
C ASP A 158 2.89 -15.62 25.83
N PHE A 159 2.44 -14.62 26.59
CA PHE A 159 1.98 -13.34 26.07
C PHE A 159 3.02 -12.67 25.16
N ALA A 160 4.30 -12.69 25.53
CA ALA A 160 5.37 -12.10 24.72
C ALA A 160 5.52 -12.78 23.36
N ALA A 161 5.40 -14.11 23.32
CA ALA A 161 5.44 -14.89 22.09
C ALA A 161 4.27 -14.56 21.17
N ILE A 162 3.05 -14.44 21.73
CA ILE A 162 1.84 -14.07 20.99
C ILE A 162 1.98 -12.67 20.39
N GLN A 163 2.42 -11.68 21.17
CA GLN A 163 2.59 -10.29 20.69
C GLN A 163 3.66 -10.19 19.60
N THR A 164 4.78 -10.88 19.79
CA THR A 164 5.89 -10.88 18.82
C THR A 164 5.45 -11.53 17.51
N PHE A 165 4.74 -12.66 17.59
CA PHE A 165 4.19 -13.31 16.41
C PHE A 165 3.17 -12.42 15.70
N ALA A 166 2.29 -11.73 16.43
CA ALA A 166 1.30 -10.81 15.84
C ALA A 166 1.95 -9.68 15.04
N ILE A 167 2.95 -9.03 15.62
CA ILE A 167 3.68 -7.95 14.96
C ILE A 167 4.47 -8.50 13.76
N ALA A 168 5.16 -9.64 13.93
CA ALA A 168 5.89 -10.29 12.86
C ALA A 168 4.98 -10.69 11.69
N ALA A 169 3.79 -11.22 11.96
CA ALA A 169 2.80 -11.58 10.95
C ALA A 169 2.30 -10.36 10.17
N ILE A 170 2.06 -9.23 10.85
CA ILE A 170 1.68 -7.96 10.19
C ILE A 170 2.81 -7.47 9.28
N VAL A 171 4.04 -7.43 9.78
CA VAL A 171 5.20 -6.99 9.00
C VAL A 171 5.44 -7.91 7.80
N PHE A 172 5.40 -9.24 8.00
CA PHE A 172 5.57 -10.22 6.94
C PHE A 172 4.48 -10.12 5.87
N SER A 173 3.21 -9.96 6.27
CA SER A 173 2.10 -9.77 5.34
C SER A 173 2.27 -8.51 4.50
N ASN A 174 2.68 -7.40 5.12
CA ASN A 174 2.94 -6.15 4.42
C ASN A 174 4.20 -6.22 3.54
N PHE A 175 5.21 -6.98 3.94
CA PHE A 175 6.39 -7.24 3.11
C PHE A 175 6.01 -8.01 1.85
N ALA A 176 5.25 -9.10 1.99
CA ALA A 176 4.76 -9.89 0.86
C ALA A 176 3.88 -9.05 -0.08
N TYR A 177 3.00 -8.21 0.47
CA TYR A 177 2.20 -7.27 -0.32
C TYR A 177 3.09 -6.29 -1.10
N GLN A 178 4.06 -5.65 -0.44
CA GLN A 178 4.94 -4.68 -1.09
C GLN A 178 5.87 -5.30 -2.14
N LEU A 179 6.30 -6.54 -1.92
CA LEU A 179 7.04 -7.31 -2.91
C LEU A 179 6.21 -7.42 -4.20
N LEU A 180 4.95 -7.82 -4.10
CA LEU A 180 4.04 -7.94 -5.25
C LEU A 180 3.79 -6.58 -5.92
N VAL A 181 3.61 -5.50 -5.14
CA VAL A 181 3.52 -4.14 -5.67
C VAL A 181 4.76 -3.77 -6.49
N HIS A 182 5.97 -4.06 -6.01
CA HIS A 182 7.21 -3.75 -6.73
C HIS A 182 7.35 -4.54 -8.03
N LEU A 183 7.00 -5.83 -8.04
CA LEU A 183 7.04 -6.66 -9.24
C LEU A 183 6.05 -6.15 -10.30
N VAL A 184 4.82 -5.85 -9.89
CA VAL A 184 3.80 -5.33 -10.81
C VAL A 184 4.18 -3.93 -11.28
N ALA A 185 4.69 -3.07 -10.40
CA ALA A 185 5.15 -1.73 -10.77
C ALA A 185 6.28 -1.78 -11.79
N TRP A 186 7.24 -2.69 -11.64
CA TRP A 186 8.34 -2.85 -12.59
C TRP A 186 7.83 -3.18 -13.99
N ILE A 187 6.91 -4.14 -14.13
CA ILE A 187 6.33 -4.52 -15.42
C ILE A 187 5.43 -3.41 -16.01
N VAL A 188 4.54 -2.85 -15.19
CA VAL A 188 3.52 -1.89 -15.66
C VAL A 188 4.15 -0.53 -15.98
N LEU A 189 5.05 -0.02 -15.14
CA LEU A 189 5.62 1.31 -15.33
C LEU A 189 6.63 1.34 -16.49
N ASP A 190 7.36 0.25 -16.70
CA ASP A 190 8.23 0.09 -17.88
C ASP A 190 7.42 0.18 -19.19
N ARG A 191 6.29 -0.55 -19.27
CA ARG A 191 5.35 -0.46 -20.41
C ARG A 191 4.74 0.92 -20.60
N LEU A 192 4.67 1.74 -19.55
CA LEU A 192 4.17 3.11 -19.58
C LEU A 192 5.29 4.15 -19.84
N GLY A 193 6.50 3.70 -20.18
CA GLY A 193 7.66 4.54 -20.50
C GLY A 193 8.25 5.27 -19.27
N ASN A 194 8.02 4.74 -18.07
CA ASN A 194 8.52 5.29 -16.81
C ASN A 194 9.27 4.19 -16.04
N PRO A 195 10.43 3.71 -16.55
CA PRO A 195 11.16 2.62 -15.93
C PRO A 195 11.57 2.98 -14.50
N ILE A 196 11.55 1.98 -13.62
CA ILE A 196 11.95 2.08 -12.21
C ILE A 196 13.15 1.16 -11.96
N PRO A 197 13.88 1.32 -10.84
CA PRO A 197 15.01 0.46 -10.50
C PRO A 197 14.68 -1.03 -10.60
N ALA A 198 15.54 -1.77 -11.29
CA ALA A 198 15.34 -3.19 -11.56
C ALA A 198 15.36 -4.04 -10.27
N PRO A 199 14.58 -5.12 -10.22
CA PRO A 199 14.64 -6.07 -9.12
C PRO A 199 15.99 -6.83 -9.09
N PRO A 200 16.32 -7.52 -7.99
CA PRO A 200 17.46 -8.42 -7.93
C PRO A 200 17.48 -9.44 -9.07
N LYS A 201 18.67 -9.78 -9.57
CA LYS A 201 18.85 -10.69 -10.73
C LYS A 201 18.11 -12.02 -10.62
N TRP A 202 18.00 -12.58 -9.41
CA TRP A 202 17.28 -13.84 -9.18
C TRP A 202 15.76 -13.71 -9.40
N ILE A 203 15.19 -12.51 -9.18
CA ILE A 203 13.79 -12.21 -9.49
C ILE A 203 13.63 -11.96 -10.99
N GLU A 204 14.57 -11.22 -11.57
CA GLU A 204 14.56 -10.90 -13.00
C GLU A 204 14.54 -12.19 -13.84
N SER A 205 15.34 -13.20 -13.47
CA SER A 205 15.34 -14.51 -14.14
C SER A 205 14.06 -15.33 -13.99
N LEU A 206 13.19 -15.00 -13.03
CA LEU A 206 11.90 -15.70 -12.85
C LEU A 206 10.77 -15.08 -13.68
N LEU A 207 10.97 -13.87 -14.20
CA LEU A 207 9.98 -13.11 -14.97
C LEU A 207 10.34 -13.02 -16.48
N ALA A 208 11.51 -13.51 -16.87
CA ALA A 208 11.98 -13.64 -18.26
C ALA A 208 11.54 -14.97 -18.88
#